data_AF-A0A8B8SF00-F1
#
_entry.id   AF-A0A8B8SF00-F1
#
_cell.length_a   1.000
_cell.length_b   1.000
_cell.length_c   1.000
_cell.angle_alpha   90.00
_cell.angle_beta   90.00
_cell.angle_gamma   90.00
#
_symmetry.space_group_name_H-M   'P 1'
#
loop_
_entity.id
_entity.type
_entity.pdbx_description
1 polymer ?
#
loop_
_entity_poly.entity_id
_entity_poly.type
_entity_poly.pdbx_seq_one_letter_code
_entity_poly.pdbx_strand_id
1 'polypeptide(L)'
;MSLALNDLLICCRQLEHDRATERRKEVEKFKRLIQDPETIQHLDRHSDSKQGKYLNWDAVFRFLQKYIQKETECLKTAKPNVSASTQATRQKKMQEISSLVKYFIKCANKRAPRLKCQELLNYIMDTVKDSSNRAIYGADCSNILLKDILSVRKYWCEISQQQWLELFSVYFELYLKPSQDINRVLVARIIQAVTKGCCSQTDKLDRKFLNWDFFPKAIQQARQEKSSAGLNHILEAFVIFLKTLAVNFRIRVCELGDEILPTLLYIWTQHRLNDSLKEVIIELFQLQIYIHHPKGARTQETGAYESRKWRSILYNLYDLLVNEISHIGSRGKYSSGARNIAVKENLIELMADVCHQVFNEGTRSLEISQSYTTTQREFSDCSAPCKKKKIELGWDVIKDHLQKSQNDFDLVP
;
A
#
# COMPACT_ATOMS: atom_id res chain seq x y z
N MET A 1 27.07 -8.89 37.88
CA MET A 1 25.74 -9.02 37.26
C MET A 1 24.76 -8.58 38.33
N SER A 2 23.90 -7.58 38.09
CA SER A 2 22.94 -7.13 39.11
C SER A 2 21.97 -8.26 39.44
N LEU A 3 21.44 -8.28 40.67
CA LEU A 3 20.46 -9.27 41.12
C LEU A 3 19.24 -9.29 40.20
N ALA A 4 18.74 -8.12 39.82
CA ALA A 4 17.61 -7.96 38.91
C ALA A 4 17.84 -8.61 37.53
N LEU A 5 19.04 -8.45 36.93
CA LEU A 5 19.36 -9.11 35.66
C LEU A 5 19.54 -10.63 35.80
N ASN A 6 20.06 -11.09 36.93
CA ASN A 6 20.20 -12.52 37.18
C ASN A 6 18.83 -13.18 37.32
N ASP A 7 17.89 -12.53 38.01
CA ASP A 7 16.51 -13.00 38.15
C ASP A 7 15.78 -13.07 36.80
N LEU A 8 15.96 -12.05 35.95
CA LEU A 8 15.46 -12.09 34.58
C LEU A 8 16.10 -13.21 33.76
N LEU A 9 17.41 -13.41 33.85
CA LEU A 9 18.11 -14.48 33.13
C LEU A 9 17.59 -15.86 33.53
N ILE A 10 17.39 -16.09 34.84
CA ILE A 10 16.82 -17.34 35.36
C ILE A 10 15.39 -17.51 34.82
N CYS A 11 14.55 -16.47 34.89
CA CYS A 11 13.20 -16.51 34.34
C CYS A 11 13.19 -16.83 32.83
N CYS A 12 14.05 -16.19 32.05
CA CYS A 12 14.21 -16.47 30.61
C CYS A 12 14.58 -17.92 30.32
N ARG A 13 15.47 -18.53 31.12
CA ARG A 13 15.81 -19.96 30.98
C ARG A 13 14.62 -20.85 31.31
N GLN A 14 13.79 -20.47 32.28
CA GLN A 14 12.59 -21.23 32.65
C GLN A 14 11.45 -21.07 31.64
N LEU A 15 11.42 -20.00 30.83
CA LEU A 15 10.53 -19.92 29.66
C LEU A 15 10.82 -21.02 28.63
N GLU A 16 12.04 -21.57 28.60
CA GLU A 16 12.40 -22.71 27.75
C GLU A 16 12.10 -24.07 28.41
N HIS A 17 11.48 -24.12 29.60
CA HIS A 17 11.21 -25.38 30.32
C HIS A 17 10.26 -26.31 29.55
N ASP A 18 10.45 -27.63 29.61
CA ASP A 18 9.66 -28.58 28.79
C ASP A 18 8.21 -28.73 29.25
N ARG A 19 7.95 -28.55 30.56
CA ARG A 19 6.58 -28.57 31.12
C ARG A 19 5.84 -27.26 30.85
N ALA A 20 4.70 -27.34 30.18
CA ALA A 20 3.86 -26.18 29.82
C ALA A 20 3.31 -25.40 31.03
N THR A 21 3.01 -26.08 32.15
CA THR A 21 2.53 -25.43 33.38
C THR A 21 3.58 -24.54 34.01
N GLU A 22 4.85 -24.96 33.97
CA GLU A 22 5.97 -24.16 34.49
C GLU A 22 6.22 -22.95 33.61
N ARG A 23 6.25 -23.12 32.29
CA ARG A 23 6.39 -21.98 31.37
C ARG A 23 5.29 -20.92 31.58
N ARG A 24 4.03 -21.34 31.81
CA ARG A 24 2.91 -20.42 32.04
C ARG A 24 3.08 -19.58 33.30
N LYS A 25 3.60 -20.14 34.39
CA LYS A 25 3.87 -19.39 35.63
C LYS A 25 4.94 -18.33 35.41
N GLU A 26 5.97 -18.68 34.64
CA GLU A 26 7.10 -17.79 34.37
C GLU A 26 6.76 -16.62 33.45
N VAL A 27 5.74 -16.72 32.59
CA VAL A 27 5.32 -15.59 31.74
C VAL A 27 4.88 -14.36 32.56
N GLU A 28 4.14 -14.56 33.65
CA GLU A 28 3.69 -13.44 34.50
C GLU A 28 4.84 -12.87 35.34
N LYS A 29 5.81 -13.71 35.74
CA LYS A 29 7.05 -13.24 36.34
C LYS A 29 7.89 -12.44 35.34
N PHE A 30 8.03 -12.95 34.11
CA PHE A 30 8.74 -12.30 33.01
C PHE A 30 8.18 -10.91 32.71
N LYS A 31 6.85 -10.77 32.57
CA LYS A 31 6.20 -9.47 32.34
C LYS A 31 6.52 -8.44 33.42
N ARG A 32 6.57 -8.85 34.69
CA ARG A 32 6.94 -7.98 35.82
C ARG A 32 8.42 -7.59 35.77
N LEU A 33 9.31 -8.54 35.51
CA LEU A 33 10.75 -8.29 35.46
C LEU A 33 11.14 -7.33 34.31
N ILE A 34 10.51 -7.44 33.14
CA ILE A 34 10.80 -6.51 32.03
C ILE A 34 10.23 -5.09 32.21
N GLN A 35 9.43 -4.86 33.26
CA GLN A 35 8.94 -3.54 33.69
C GLN A 35 9.76 -2.94 34.84
N ASP A 36 10.56 -3.76 35.52
CA ASP A 36 11.33 -3.35 36.67
C ASP A 36 12.35 -2.25 36.29
N PRO A 37 12.37 -1.09 36.97
CA PRO A 37 13.24 0.03 36.59
C PRO A 37 14.73 -0.31 36.58
N GLU A 38 15.20 -1.12 37.54
CA GLU A 38 16.61 -1.53 37.63
C GLU A 38 16.97 -2.45 36.44
N THR A 39 16.11 -3.44 36.18
CA THR A 39 16.25 -4.34 35.02
C THR A 39 16.28 -3.57 33.71
N ILE A 40 15.35 -2.62 33.51
CA ILE A 40 15.29 -1.77 32.31
C ILE A 40 16.58 -0.97 32.15
N GLN A 41 17.06 -0.32 33.22
CA GLN A 41 18.27 0.50 33.17
C GLN A 41 19.48 -0.31 32.73
N HIS A 42 19.63 -1.53 33.25
CA HIS A 42 20.72 -2.41 32.85
C HIS A 42 20.58 -2.93 31.41
N LEU A 43 19.39 -3.36 31.00
CA LEU A 43 19.16 -3.84 29.63
C LEU A 43 19.39 -2.72 28.61
N ASP A 44 18.90 -1.51 28.89
CA ASP A 44 19.13 -0.32 28.06
C ASP A 44 20.64 -0.03 27.94
N ARG A 45 21.36 0.03 29.06
CA ARG A 45 22.81 0.27 29.07
C ARG A 45 23.60 -0.79 28.30
N HIS A 46 23.22 -2.06 28.41
CA HIS A 46 23.89 -3.16 27.72
C HIS A 46 23.55 -3.23 26.23
N SER A 47 22.33 -2.85 25.82
CA SER A 47 21.97 -2.69 24.42
C SER A 47 22.72 -1.52 23.78
N ASP A 48 22.89 -0.42 24.50
CA ASP A 48 23.56 0.80 24.00
C ASP A 48 25.09 0.62 23.91
N SER A 49 25.70 -0.17 24.80
CA SER A 49 27.16 -0.34 24.87
C SER A 49 27.78 -1.24 23.79
N LYS A 50 26.97 -1.94 22.97
CA LYS A 50 27.38 -2.95 21.96
C LYS A 50 28.30 -4.07 22.49
N GLN A 51 28.51 -4.18 23.80
CA GLN A 51 29.32 -5.23 24.40
C GLN A 51 28.47 -6.50 24.55
N GLY A 52 28.66 -7.48 23.66
CA GLY A 52 27.86 -8.71 23.58
C GLY A 52 27.99 -9.70 24.75
N LYS A 53 28.68 -9.33 25.84
CA LYS A 53 28.97 -10.20 26.98
C LYS A 53 27.83 -10.27 28.00
N TYR A 54 26.96 -9.26 28.04
CA TYR A 54 25.90 -9.15 29.05
C TYR A 54 24.51 -9.36 28.46
N LEU A 55 23.55 -9.76 29.32
CA LEU A 55 22.14 -9.85 28.95
C LEU A 55 21.64 -8.47 28.49
N ASN A 56 21.07 -8.42 27.29
CA ASN A 56 20.53 -7.23 26.64
C ASN A 56 19.16 -7.54 26.01
N TRP A 57 18.49 -6.53 25.46
CA TRP A 57 17.14 -6.70 24.91
C TRP A 57 17.07 -7.75 23.78
N ASP A 58 18.06 -7.84 22.89
CA ASP A 58 18.09 -8.85 21.83
C ASP A 58 18.25 -10.28 22.37
N ALA A 59 19.06 -10.47 23.40
CA ALA A 59 19.21 -11.77 24.05
C ALA A 59 17.90 -12.20 24.71
N VAL A 60 17.22 -11.29 25.41
CA VAL A 60 15.89 -11.56 25.99
C VAL A 60 14.86 -11.86 24.90
N PHE A 61 14.91 -11.16 23.77
CA PHE A 61 14.02 -11.42 22.64
C PHE A 61 14.20 -12.82 22.06
N ARG A 62 15.45 -13.31 21.94
CA ARG A 62 15.73 -14.68 21.50
C ARG A 62 15.17 -15.75 22.44
N PHE A 63 15.23 -15.54 23.75
CA PHE A 63 14.54 -16.44 24.71
C PHE A 63 13.02 -16.43 24.48
N LEU A 64 12.44 -15.25 24.27
CA LEU A 64 11.01 -15.12 23.99
C LEU A 64 10.60 -15.80 22.67
N GLN A 65 11.40 -15.66 21.60
CA GLN A 65 11.19 -16.35 20.32
C GLN A 65 11.15 -17.87 20.47
N LYS A 66 12.10 -18.45 21.22
CA LYS A 66 12.12 -19.89 21.49
C LYS A 66 10.92 -20.35 22.32
N TYR A 67 10.50 -19.55 23.30
CA TYR A 67 9.26 -19.81 24.05
C TYR A 67 8.05 -19.88 23.11
N ILE A 68 7.90 -18.91 22.22
CA ILE A 68 6.81 -18.87 21.22
C ILE A 68 6.85 -20.09 20.32
N GLN A 69 8.03 -20.47 19.85
CA GLN A 69 8.22 -21.65 19.03
C GLN A 69 7.73 -22.91 19.77
N LYS A 70 8.21 -23.14 21.01
CA LYS A 70 7.79 -24.29 21.82
C LYS A 70 6.28 -24.30 22.06
N GLU A 71 5.68 -23.16 22.39
CA GLU A 71 4.24 -23.08 22.60
C GLU A 71 3.43 -23.35 21.33
N THR A 72 3.93 -22.87 20.20
CA THR A 72 3.30 -23.07 18.89
C THR A 72 3.38 -24.53 18.46
N GLU A 73 4.52 -25.19 18.64
CA GLU A 73 4.68 -26.63 18.39
C GLU A 73 3.76 -27.48 19.29
N CYS A 74 3.64 -27.12 20.57
CA CYS A 74 2.68 -27.75 21.48
C CYS A 74 1.23 -27.61 21.02
N LEU A 75 0.87 -26.45 20.45
CA LEU A 75 -0.47 -26.19 19.94
C LEU A 75 -0.74 -26.93 18.61
N LYS A 76 0.28 -27.05 17.74
CA LYS A 76 0.19 -27.77 16.46
C LYS A 76 0.03 -29.28 16.63
N THR A 77 0.74 -29.86 17.60
CA THR A 77 0.70 -31.31 17.90
C THR A 77 -0.56 -31.72 18.67
N ALA A 78 -1.32 -30.76 19.21
CA ALA A 78 -2.53 -31.05 19.96
C ALA A 78 -3.70 -31.48 19.04
N LYS A 79 -4.47 -32.49 19.46
CA LYS A 79 -5.58 -33.07 18.67
C LYS A 79 -6.51 -31.99 18.08
N PRO A 80 -6.82 -31.98 16.77
CA PRO A 80 -7.64 -30.94 16.14
C PRO A 80 -9.13 -31.06 16.47
N ASN A 81 -9.65 -32.28 16.61
CA ASN A 81 -11.06 -32.54 16.91
C ASN A 81 -11.29 -32.51 18.43
N VAL A 82 -11.47 -31.32 18.98
CA VAL A 82 -11.76 -31.09 20.41
C VAL A 82 -13.04 -30.26 20.57
N SER A 83 -13.57 -30.21 21.79
CA SER A 83 -14.73 -29.38 22.10
C SER A 83 -14.49 -27.90 21.74
N ALA A 84 -15.57 -27.18 21.42
CA ALA A 84 -15.51 -25.75 21.13
C ALA A 84 -14.86 -24.94 22.27
N SER A 85 -15.09 -25.33 23.53
CA SER A 85 -14.45 -24.72 24.71
C SER A 85 -12.93 -24.91 24.74
N THR A 86 -12.45 -26.09 24.33
CA THR A 86 -11.01 -26.38 24.24
C THR A 86 -10.38 -25.59 23.09
N GLN A 87 -11.07 -25.50 21.94
CA GLN A 87 -10.60 -24.71 20.80
C GLN A 87 -10.52 -23.21 21.15
N ALA A 88 -11.53 -22.66 21.83
CA ALA A 88 -11.52 -21.28 22.31
C ALA A 88 -10.36 -21.01 23.28
N THR A 89 -10.07 -21.96 24.18
CA THR A 89 -8.93 -21.86 25.11
C THR A 89 -7.59 -21.83 24.37
N ARG A 90 -7.44 -22.62 23.29
CA ARG A 90 -6.24 -22.60 22.44
C ARG A 90 -6.10 -21.27 21.69
N GLN A 91 -7.18 -20.76 21.12
CA GLN A 91 -7.18 -19.45 20.45
C GLN A 91 -6.81 -18.32 21.41
N LYS A 92 -7.37 -18.31 22.62
CA LYS A 92 -6.99 -17.35 23.67
C LYS A 92 -5.49 -17.42 23.99
N LYS A 93 -4.93 -18.63 24.09
CA LYS A 93 -3.51 -18.82 24.33
C LYS A 93 -2.64 -18.29 23.18
N MET A 94 -3.04 -18.49 21.93
CA MET A 94 -2.36 -17.93 20.75
C MET A 94 -2.36 -16.38 20.79
N GLN A 95 -3.50 -15.77 21.14
CA GLN A 95 -3.61 -14.31 21.30
C GLN A 95 -2.74 -13.79 22.45
N GLU A 96 -2.69 -14.50 23.59
CA GLU A 96 -1.84 -14.14 24.73
C GLU A 96 -0.35 -14.15 24.34
N ILE A 97 0.10 -15.17 23.60
CA ILE A 97 1.49 -15.28 23.10
C ILE A 97 1.81 -14.11 22.18
N SER A 98 0.93 -13.80 21.24
CA SER A 98 1.10 -12.69 20.32
C SER A 98 1.14 -11.32 21.03
N SER A 99 0.24 -11.14 22.01
CA SER A 99 0.20 -9.93 22.82
C SER A 99 1.49 -9.72 23.61
N LEU A 100 2.13 -10.81 24.08
CA LEU A 100 3.38 -10.78 24.81
C LEU A 100 4.54 -10.27 23.94
N VAL A 101 4.62 -10.68 22.67
CA VAL A 101 5.64 -10.19 21.72
C VAL A 101 5.50 -8.69 21.51
N LYS A 102 4.29 -8.26 21.16
CA LYS A 102 4.00 -6.84 20.94
C LYS A 102 4.28 -6.02 22.19
N TYR A 103 3.92 -6.55 23.35
CA TYR A 103 4.19 -5.93 24.64
C TYR A 103 5.70 -5.80 24.91
N PHE A 104 6.46 -6.87 24.67
CA PHE A 104 7.91 -6.88 24.83
C PHE A 104 8.61 -5.87 23.90
N ILE A 105 8.26 -5.85 22.61
CA ILE A 105 8.84 -4.89 21.63
C ILE A 105 8.60 -3.45 22.07
N LYS A 106 7.37 -3.14 22.52
CA LYS A 106 7.04 -1.82 23.05
C LYS A 106 7.86 -1.48 24.30
N CYS A 107 8.06 -2.43 25.21
CA CYS A 107 8.87 -2.22 26.40
C CYS A 107 10.33 -1.93 26.05
N ALA A 108 10.93 -2.74 25.17
CA ALA A 108 12.32 -2.58 24.75
C ALA A 108 12.54 -1.24 24.02
N ASN A 109 11.61 -0.87 23.13
CA ASN A 109 11.75 0.30 22.27
C ASN A 109 11.19 1.61 22.85
N LYS A 110 10.59 1.59 24.06
CA LYS A 110 9.91 2.75 24.66
C LYS A 110 10.78 4.01 24.74
N ARG A 111 12.08 3.83 24.98
CA ARG A 111 13.04 4.92 25.27
C ARG A 111 13.98 5.19 24.10
N ALA A 112 14.26 4.17 23.30
CA ALA A 112 14.95 4.24 22.01
C ALA A 112 14.75 2.89 21.29
N PRO A 113 14.83 2.83 19.95
CA PRO A 113 14.83 1.57 19.20
C PRO A 113 16.08 0.74 19.53
N ARG A 114 15.98 -0.17 20.50
CA ARG A 114 17.11 -0.92 21.09
C ARG A 114 17.19 -2.39 20.69
N LEU A 115 16.13 -2.90 20.06
CA LEU A 115 16.17 -4.18 19.38
C LEU A 115 16.87 -4.02 18.03
N LYS A 116 17.67 -4.99 17.64
CA LYS A 116 18.27 -5.03 16.30
C LYS A 116 17.18 -5.23 15.25
N CYS A 117 17.21 -4.44 14.18
CA CYS A 117 16.25 -4.59 13.09
C CYS A 117 16.25 -6.00 12.51
N GLN A 118 17.43 -6.62 12.36
CA GLN A 118 17.56 -7.97 11.82
C GLN A 118 16.78 -9.01 12.64
N GLU A 119 16.85 -8.96 13.96
CA GLU A 119 16.15 -9.91 14.85
C GLU A 119 14.63 -9.77 14.72
N LEU A 120 14.16 -8.53 14.62
CA LEU A 120 12.74 -8.22 14.43
C LEU A 120 12.25 -8.68 13.05
N LEU A 121 13.01 -8.39 11.99
CA LEU A 121 12.64 -8.78 10.62
C LEU A 121 12.68 -10.29 10.43
N ASN A 122 13.69 -10.98 10.94
CA ASN A 122 13.76 -12.45 10.86
C ASN A 122 12.51 -13.07 11.48
N TYR A 123 12.15 -12.65 12.70
CA TYR A 123 10.95 -13.12 13.38
C TYR A 123 9.68 -12.94 12.55
N ILE A 124 9.49 -11.75 11.96
CA ILE A 124 8.31 -11.46 11.14
C ILE A 124 8.32 -12.29 9.87
N MET A 125 9.45 -12.34 9.16
CA MET A 125 9.56 -13.03 7.88
C MET A 125 9.41 -14.53 8.03
N ASP A 126 10.01 -15.14 9.06
CA ASP A 126 9.86 -16.57 9.35
C ASP A 126 8.40 -16.92 9.70
N THR A 127 7.74 -16.06 10.48
CA THR A 127 6.34 -16.23 10.86
C THR A 127 5.40 -16.07 9.67
N VAL A 128 5.63 -15.06 8.83
CA VAL A 128 4.77 -14.75 7.69
C VAL A 128 5.00 -15.72 6.53
N LYS A 129 6.22 -16.21 6.29
CA LYS A 129 6.48 -17.16 5.21
C LYS A 129 5.90 -18.54 5.50
N ASP A 130 5.98 -19.02 6.75
CA ASP A 130 5.40 -20.29 7.14
C ASP A 130 3.86 -20.22 7.13
N SER A 131 3.21 -21.08 6.33
CA SER A 131 1.75 -21.03 6.14
C SER A 131 0.98 -21.27 7.44
N SER A 132 1.50 -22.13 8.32
CA SER A 132 0.85 -22.49 9.58
C SER A 132 0.97 -21.39 10.63
N ASN A 133 2.15 -20.78 10.77
CA ASN A 133 2.39 -19.66 11.66
C ASN A 133 1.71 -18.39 11.15
N ARG A 134 1.66 -18.18 9.83
CA ARG A 134 0.94 -17.06 9.21
C ARG A 134 -0.54 -17.08 9.57
N ALA A 135 -1.18 -18.26 9.54
CA ALA A 135 -2.59 -18.39 9.90
C ALA A 135 -2.86 -18.01 11.37
N ILE A 136 -1.88 -18.18 12.26
CA ILE A 136 -2.04 -17.92 13.70
C ILE A 136 -1.60 -16.50 14.07
N TYR A 137 -0.40 -16.09 13.65
CA TYR A 137 0.28 -14.87 14.11
C TYR A 137 0.49 -13.84 13.00
N GLY A 138 0.13 -14.13 11.75
CA GLY A 138 0.44 -13.29 10.60
C GLY A 138 -0.18 -11.89 10.68
N ALA A 139 -1.40 -11.77 11.22
CA ALA A 139 -2.07 -10.49 11.43
C ALA A 139 -1.33 -9.61 12.46
N ASP A 140 -0.85 -10.20 13.55
CA ASP A 140 -0.12 -9.47 14.58
C ASP A 140 1.30 -9.12 14.14
N CYS A 141 2.01 -10.04 13.46
CA CYS A 141 3.31 -9.76 12.87
C CYS A 141 3.23 -8.63 11.84
N SER A 142 2.18 -8.61 11.02
CA SER A 142 1.92 -7.52 10.08
C SER A 142 1.64 -6.19 10.79
N ASN A 143 0.92 -6.21 11.92
CA ASN A 143 0.73 -5.01 12.73
C ASN A 143 2.05 -4.51 13.35
N ILE A 144 2.88 -5.42 13.88
CA ILE A 144 4.20 -5.08 14.44
C ILE A 144 5.09 -4.50 13.34
N LEU A 145 5.15 -5.14 12.17
CA LEU A 145 5.91 -4.63 11.03
C LEU A 145 5.52 -3.19 10.71
N LEU A 146 4.23 -2.91 10.56
CA LEU A 146 3.78 -1.56 10.18
C LEU A 146 4.01 -0.53 11.28
N LYS A 147 3.67 -0.86 12.53
CA LYS A 147 3.56 0.12 13.63
C LYS A 147 4.83 0.27 14.45
N ASP A 148 5.65 -0.77 14.55
CA ASP A 148 6.80 -0.80 15.45
C ASP A 148 8.13 -0.91 14.67
N ILE A 149 8.08 -1.22 13.36
CA ILE A 149 9.29 -1.29 12.50
C ILE A 149 9.28 -0.23 11.39
N LEU A 150 8.32 -0.30 10.47
CA LEU A 150 8.23 0.60 9.31
C LEU A 150 7.85 2.04 9.70
N SER A 151 7.40 2.29 10.93
CA SER A 151 7.19 3.64 11.46
C SER A 151 8.48 4.26 12.03
N VAL A 152 9.54 3.47 12.25
CA VAL A 152 10.76 3.88 12.95
C VAL A 152 11.89 4.11 11.94
N ARG A 153 12.31 5.37 11.78
CA ARG A 153 13.32 5.75 10.79
C ARG A 153 14.67 5.06 10.96
N LYS A 154 15.11 4.80 12.21
CA LYS A 154 16.35 4.05 12.47
C LYS A 154 16.35 2.70 11.75
N TYR A 155 15.26 1.95 11.85
CA TYR A 155 15.18 0.64 11.23
C TYR A 155 15.22 0.72 9.72
N TRP A 156 14.66 1.76 9.09
CA TRP A 156 14.74 1.91 7.63
C TRP A 156 16.18 1.91 7.11
N CYS A 157 17.11 2.51 7.87
CA CYS A 157 18.53 2.56 7.52
C CYS A 157 19.27 1.25 7.81
N GLU A 158 18.68 0.34 8.61
CA GLU A 158 19.26 -0.96 8.94
C GLU A 158 18.74 -2.09 8.02
N ILE A 159 17.59 -1.89 7.37
CA ILE A 159 17.02 -2.85 6.43
C ILE A 159 17.83 -2.83 5.13
N SER A 160 18.44 -3.96 4.79
CA SER A 160 19.19 -4.11 3.54
C SER A 160 18.28 -4.08 2.32
N GLN A 161 18.86 -3.78 1.15
CA GLN A 161 18.15 -3.82 -0.14
C GLN A 161 17.45 -5.16 -0.39
N GLN A 162 18.12 -6.28 -0.09
CA GLN A 162 17.54 -7.60 -0.26
C GLN A 162 16.30 -7.81 0.64
N GLN A 163 16.36 -7.35 1.89
CA GLN A 163 15.24 -7.45 2.82
C GLN A 163 14.06 -6.58 2.39
N TRP A 164 14.31 -5.37 1.86
CA TRP A 164 13.25 -4.54 1.28
C TRP A 164 12.52 -5.25 0.14
N LEU A 165 13.27 -5.82 -0.81
CA LEU A 165 12.72 -6.56 -1.95
C LEU A 165 11.97 -7.82 -1.52
N GLU A 166 12.45 -8.49 -0.47
CA GLU A 166 11.80 -9.67 0.07
C GLU A 166 10.48 -9.31 0.78
N LEU A 167 10.47 -8.26 1.61
CA LEU A 167 9.26 -7.72 2.22
C LEU A 167 8.24 -7.33 1.15
N PHE A 168 8.70 -6.68 0.08
CA PHE A 168 7.85 -6.27 -1.04
C PHE A 168 7.16 -7.49 -1.66
N SER A 169 7.94 -8.51 -2.01
CA SER A 169 7.44 -9.74 -2.65
C SER A 169 6.47 -10.51 -1.75
N VAL A 170 6.84 -10.71 -0.48
CA VAL A 170 6.02 -11.47 0.48
C VAL A 170 4.68 -10.78 0.73
N TYR A 171 4.66 -9.46 0.93
CA TYR A 171 3.42 -8.75 1.21
C TYR A 171 2.52 -8.58 -0.01
N PHE A 172 3.07 -8.51 -1.22
CA PHE A 172 2.27 -8.61 -2.44
C PHE A 172 1.63 -10.00 -2.59
N GLU A 173 2.37 -11.08 -2.35
CA GLU A 173 1.79 -12.43 -2.38
C GLU A 173 0.69 -12.60 -1.33
N LEU A 174 0.86 -12.05 -0.12
CA LEU A 174 -0.19 -12.04 0.91
C LEU A 174 -1.44 -11.27 0.47
N TYR A 175 -1.26 -10.15 -0.25
CA TYR A 175 -2.38 -9.33 -0.74
C TYR A 175 -3.16 -10.06 -1.83
N LEU A 176 -2.45 -10.69 -2.77
CA LEU A 176 -3.03 -11.39 -3.92
C LEU A 176 -3.65 -12.73 -3.54
N LYS A 177 -3.08 -13.42 -2.54
CA LYS A 177 -3.55 -14.72 -2.03
C LYS A 177 -3.76 -14.64 -0.51
N PRO A 178 -4.81 -13.94 -0.05
CA PRO A 178 -5.08 -13.82 1.36
C PRO A 178 -5.47 -15.17 1.96
N SER A 179 -5.06 -15.43 3.21
CA SER A 179 -5.74 -16.42 4.05
C SER A 179 -7.04 -15.82 4.63
N GLN A 180 -7.95 -16.66 5.12
CA GLN A 180 -9.31 -16.27 5.53
C GLN A 180 -9.38 -15.05 6.48
N ASP A 181 -8.37 -14.84 7.32
CA ASP A 181 -8.37 -13.79 8.35
C ASP A 181 -7.45 -12.58 8.05
N ILE A 182 -6.87 -12.48 6.85
CA ILE A 182 -5.96 -11.37 6.53
C ILE A 182 -6.74 -10.09 6.25
N ASN A 183 -6.47 -9.06 7.06
CA ASN A 183 -6.92 -7.71 6.79
C ASN A 183 -6.16 -7.12 5.60
N ARG A 184 -6.78 -7.15 4.41
CA ARG A 184 -6.19 -6.63 3.17
C ARG A 184 -5.84 -5.14 3.23
N VAL A 185 -6.59 -4.33 3.99
CA VAL A 185 -6.25 -2.91 4.17
C VAL A 185 -4.94 -2.74 4.95
N LEU A 186 -4.71 -3.55 5.99
CA LEU A 186 -3.43 -3.57 6.70
C LEU A 186 -2.28 -3.96 5.76
N VAL A 187 -2.49 -5.00 4.94
CA VAL A 187 -1.49 -5.46 3.97
C VAL A 187 -1.21 -4.37 2.92
N ALA A 188 -2.23 -3.68 2.40
CA ALA A 188 -2.06 -2.59 1.46
C ALA A 188 -1.24 -1.43 2.04
N ARG A 189 -1.45 -1.08 3.33
CA ARG A 189 -0.63 -0.09 4.04
C ARG A 189 0.83 -0.51 4.17
N ILE A 190 1.07 -1.80 4.40
CA ILE A 190 2.43 -2.35 4.45
C ILE A 190 3.06 -2.30 3.07
N ILE A 191 2.35 -2.71 2.02
CA ILE A 191 2.82 -2.60 0.62
C ILE A 191 3.22 -1.17 0.31
N GLN A 192 2.42 -0.18 0.68
CA GLN A 192 2.76 1.23 0.50
C GLN A 192 4.04 1.63 1.22
N ALA A 193 4.15 1.31 2.52
CA ALA A 193 5.32 1.65 3.32
C ALA A 193 6.59 0.96 2.81
N VAL A 194 6.49 -0.32 2.43
CA VAL A 194 7.58 -1.11 1.86
C VAL A 194 7.97 -0.59 0.49
N THR A 195 7.01 -0.23 -0.38
CA THR A 195 7.30 0.37 -1.69
C THR A 195 8.08 1.67 -1.53
N LYS A 196 7.68 2.52 -0.59
CA LYS A 196 8.44 3.74 -0.24
C LYS A 196 9.83 3.42 0.28
N GLY A 197 9.99 2.38 1.10
CA GLY A 197 11.27 1.85 1.55
C GLY A 197 12.16 1.44 0.38
N CYS A 198 11.69 0.52 -0.47
CA CYS A 198 12.37 0.07 -1.68
C CYS A 198 12.82 1.25 -2.56
N CYS A 199 11.92 2.19 -2.84
CA CYS A 199 12.20 3.30 -3.76
C CYS A 199 13.17 4.35 -3.19
N SER A 200 13.29 4.46 -1.85
CA SER A 200 14.10 5.49 -1.21
C SER A 200 15.36 4.99 -0.52
N GLN A 201 15.46 3.69 -0.23
CA GLN A 201 16.57 3.08 0.51
C GLN A 201 17.42 2.14 -0.35
N THR A 202 17.07 1.94 -1.63
CA THR A 202 17.82 1.05 -2.51
C THR A 202 18.42 1.81 -3.68
N ASP A 203 19.71 1.58 -3.92
CA ASP A 203 20.37 2.12 -5.10
C ASP A 203 20.03 1.22 -6.29
N LYS A 204 19.44 1.84 -7.32
CA LYS A 204 19.07 1.20 -8.59
C LYS A 204 18.22 -0.06 -8.39
N LEU A 205 16.90 0.13 -8.36
CA LEU A 205 15.95 -0.97 -8.52
C LEU A 205 16.15 -1.61 -9.90
N ASP A 206 16.93 -2.70 -9.96
CA ASP A 206 17.15 -3.45 -11.21
C ASP A 206 15.86 -4.16 -11.63
N ARG A 207 15.60 -4.16 -12.94
CA ARG A 207 14.46 -4.80 -13.59
C ARG A 207 14.30 -6.26 -13.18
N LYS A 208 15.40 -6.96 -12.87
CA LYS A 208 15.40 -8.37 -12.47
C LYS A 208 14.72 -8.64 -11.13
N PHE A 209 14.66 -7.65 -10.23
CA PHE A 209 14.09 -7.81 -8.89
C PHE A 209 12.68 -7.24 -8.76
N LEU A 210 12.19 -6.56 -9.79
CA LEU A 210 10.88 -5.94 -9.80
C LEU A 210 9.90 -6.79 -10.63
N ASN A 211 8.97 -7.43 -9.93
CA ASN A 211 7.84 -8.08 -10.60
C ASN A 211 6.79 -7.02 -10.96
N TRP A 212 6.79 -6.60 -12.23
CA TRP A 212 5.89 -5.58 -12.77
C TRP A 212 4.41 -5.98 -12.73
N ASP A 213 4.10 -7.27 -12.60
CA ASP A 213 2.73 -7.77 -12.60
C ASP A 213 2.02 -7.58 -11.26
N PHE A 214 2.75 -7.24 -10.19
CA PHE A 214 2.17 -7.13 -8.86
C PHE A 214 1.11 -6.03 -8.77
N PHE A 215 1.40 -4.84 -9.30
CA PHE A 215 0.47 -3.71 -9.24
C PHE A 215 -0.81 -3.93 -10.08
N PRO A 216 -0.74 -4.35 -11.36
CA PRO A 216 -1.95 -4.67 -12.12
C PRO A 216 -2.85 -5.69 -11.41
N LYS A 217 -2.27 -6.78 -10.92
CA LYS A 217 -3.00 -7.83 -10.19
C LYS A 217 -3.60 -7.29 -8.89
N ALA A 218 -2.86 -6.47 -8.14
CA ALA A 218 -3.33 -5.90 -6.88
C ALA A 218 -4.47 -4.91 -7.11
N ILE A 219 -4.39 -4.05 -8.11
CA ILE A 219 -5.45 -3.08 -8.45
C ILE A 219 -6.71 -3.81 -8.92
N GLN A 220 -6.57 -4.87 -9.73
CA GLN A 220 -7.69 -5.70 -10.16
C GLN A 220 -8.39 -6.38 -8.98
N GLN A 221 -7.63 -6.89 -7.99
CA GLN A 221 -8.18 -7.46 -6.77
C GLN A 221 -8.87 -6.41 -5.89
N ALA A 222 -8.22 -5.26 -5.70
CA ALA A 222 -8.76 -4.15 -4.91
C ALA A 222 -10.09 -3.61 -5.47
N ARG A 223 -10.26 -3.63 -6.80
CA ARG A 223 -11.51 -3.27 -7.47
C ARG A 223 -12.69 -4.15 -7.06
N GLN A 224 -12.44 -5.43 -6.74
CA GLN A 224 -13.49 -6.37 -6.34
C GLN A 224 -13.90 -6.20 -4.87
N GLU A 225 -13.15 -5.41 -4.10
CA GLU A 225 -13.44 -5.18 -2.68
C GLU A 225 -14.49 -4.09 -2.48
N LYS A 226 -15.32 -4.27 -1.44
CA LYS A 226 -16.34 -3.27 -1.07
C LYS A 226 -15.74 -1.98 -0.51
N SER A 227 -14.51 -2.04 0.02
CA SER A 227 -13.85 -0.91 0.67
C SER A 227 -12.79 -0.31 -0.25
N SER A 228 -12.87 1.01 -0.50
CA SER A 228 -11.89 1.75 -1.30
C SER A 228 -10.58 2.05 -0.55
N ALA A 229 -10.54 1.84 0.77
CA ALA A 229 -9.37 2.17 1.58
C ALA A 229 -8.11 1.37 1.17
N GLY A 230 -8.28 0.08 0.86
CA GLY A 230 -7.19 -0.76 0.36
C GLY A 230 -6.67 -0.27 -0.99
N LEU A 231 -7.57 0.03 -1.93
CA LEU A 231 -7.22 0.56 -3.25
C LEU A 231 -6.41 1.85 -3.15
N ASN A 232 -6.80 2.78 -2.27
CA ASN A 232 -6.07 4.04 -2.10
C ASN A 232 -4.59 3.82 -1.76
N HIS A 233 -4.29 2.95 -0.78
CA HIS A 233 -2.91 2.63 -0.41
C HIS A 233 -2.12 1.94 -1.55
N ILE A 234 -2.77 1.06 -2.32
CA ILE A 234 -2.13 0.42 -3.48
C ILE A 234 -1.81 1.43 -4.58
N LEU A 235 -2.71 2.39 -4.86
CA LEU A 235 -2.45 3.43 -5.87
C LEU A 235 -1.39 4.43 -5.41
N GLU A 236 -1.39 4.83 -4.14
CA GLU A 236 -0.32 5.68 -3.59
C GLU A 236 1.05 4.97 -3.68
N ALA A 237 1.09 3.66 -3.40
CA ALA A 237 2.29 2.85 -3.60
C ALA A 237 2.70 2.81 -5.09
N PHE A 238 1.73 2.66 -5.98
CA PHE A 238 1.96 2.61 -7.41
C PHE A 238 2.53 3.92 -7.97
N VAL A 239 2.00 5.07 -7.54
CA VAL A 239 2.52 6.40 -7.93
C VAL A 239 3.99 6.54 -7.51
N ILE A 240 4.35 6.17 -6.27
CA ILE A 240 5.74 6.20 -5.78
C ILE A 240 6.64 5.31 -6.65
N PHE A 241 6.18 4.10 -6.94
CA PHE A 241 6.88 3.13 -7.76
C PHE A 241 7.15 3.68 -9.16
N LEU A 242 6.14 4.23 -9.82
CA LEU A 242 6.27 4.80 -11.16
C LEU A 242 7.18 6.02 -11.18
N LYS A 243 7.03 6.97 -10.24
CA LYS A 243 7.90 8.16 -10.14
C LYS A 243 9.38 7.78 -10.07
N THR A 244 9.68 6.75 -9.28
CA THR A 244 11.05 6.26 -9.08
C THR A 244 11.61 5.60 -10.33
N LEU A 245 10.79 4.80 -11.03
CA LEU A 245 11.24 4.01 -12.17
C LEU A 245 11.18 4.74 -13.51
N ALA A 246 10.39 5.80 -13.62
CA ALA A 246 10.23 6.58 -14.86
C ALA A 246 11.56 7.09 -15.42
N VAL A 247 12.54 7.37 -14.54
CA VAL A 247 13.86 7.86 -14.93
C VAL A 247 14.66 6.82 -15.75
N ASN A 248 14.53 5.54 -15.40
CA ASN A 248 15.36 4.46 -16.00
C ASN A 248 14.55 3.52 -16.91
N PHE A 249 13.23 3.45 -16.72
CA PHE A 249 12.34 2.48 -17.35
C PHE A 249 11.09 3.14 -17.94
N ARG A 250 11.23 4.38 -18.43
CA ARG A 250 10.16 5.22 -18.97
C ARG A 250 9.12 4.48 -19.81
N ILE A 251 9.57 3.76 -20.86
CA ILE A 251 8.67 3.04 -21.78
C ILE A 251 7.88 1.97 -21.02
N ARG A 252 8.51 1.21 -20.12
CA ARG A 252 7.83 0.18 -19.33
C ARG A 252 6.82 0.80 -18.35
N VAL A 253 7.13 1.96 -17.79
CA VAL A 253 6.21 2.74 -16.94
C VAL A 253 4.98 3.21 -17.73
N CYS A 254 5.16 3.67 -18.97
CA CYS A 254 4.07 4.00 -19.89
C CYS A 254 3.20 2.77 -20.19
N GLU A 255 3.81 1.66 -20.59
CA GLU A 255 3.09 0.40 -20.86
C GLU A 255 2.26 -0.08 -19.66
N LEU A 256 2.82 0.04 -18.45
CA LEU A 256 2.13 -0.34 -17.22
C LEU A 256 0.98 0.62 -16.90
N GLY A 257 1.16 1.92 -17.16
CA GLY A 257 0.09 2.91 -17.12
C GLY A 257 -1.04 2.55 -18.08
N ASP A 258 -0.72 2.27 -19.34
CA ASP A 258 -1.69 1.90 -20.39
C ASP A 258 -2.53 0.65 -20.05
N GLU A 259 -2.00 -0.25 -19.22
CA GLU A 259 -2.72 -1.42 -18.71
C GLU A 259 -3.70 -1.05 -17.59
N ILE A 260 -3.29 -0.16 -16.68
CA ILE A 260 -4.03 0.14 -15.43
C ILE A 260 -5.05 1.27 -15.60
N LEU A 261 -4.70 2.35 -16.30
CA LEU A 261 -5.51 3.56 -16.41
C LEU A 261 -6.95 3.30 -16.91
N PRO A 262 -7.23 2.42 -17.90
CA PRO A 262 -8.60 2.09 -18.28
C PRO A 262 -9.45 1.55 -17.13
N THR A 263 -8.84 0.75 -16.24
CA THR A 263 -9.52 0.22 -15.05
C THR A 263 -9.86 1.34 -14.07
N LEU A 264 -9.01 2.35 -13.94
CA LEU A 264 -9.25 3.49 -13.05
C LEU A 264 -10.34 4.43 -13.59
N LEU A 265 -10.40 4.65 -14.91
CA LEU A 265 -11.51 5.37 -15.55
C LEU A 265 -12.84 4.65 -15.28
N TYR A 266 -12.86 3.32 -15.41
CA TYR A 266 -14.03 2.53 -15.05
C TYR A 266 -14.40 2.69 -13.57
N ILE A 267 -13.44 2.64 -12.66
CA ILE A 267 -13.69 2.80 -11.22
C ILE A 267 -14.28 4.18 -10.91
N TRP A 268 -13.74 5.24 -11.51
CA TRP A 268 -14.24 6.61 -11.32
C TRP A 268 -15.66 6.80 -11.82
N THR A 269 -16.00 6.22 -12.97
CA THR A 269 -17.35 6.35 -13.55
C THR A 269 -18.41 5.56 -12.80
N GLN A 270 -18.08 4.37 -12.29
CA GLN A 270 -19.06 3.46 -11.70
C GLN A 270 -19.24 3.63 -10.18
N HIS A 271 -18.22 4.13 -9.49
CA HIS A 271 -18.25 4.22 -8.03
C HIS A 271 -18.23 5.67 -7.56
N ARG A 272 -18.96 5.94 -6.47
CA ARG A 272 -18.81 7.20 -5.74
C ARG A 272 -17.50 7.19 -4.97
N LEU A 273 -16.44 7.64 -5.63
CA LEU A 273 -15.11 7.74 -5.02
C LEU A 273 -15.08 8.81 -3.93
N ASN A 274 -14.27 8.58 -2.90
CA ASN A 274 -13.94 9.63 -1.94
C ASN A 274 -12.88 10.58 -2.54
N ASP A 275 -12.77 11.77 -1.97
CA ASP A 275 -11.87 12.80 -2.50
C ASP A 275 -10.41 12.33 -2.52
N SER A 276 -9.95 11.68 -1.45
CA SER A 276 -8.58 11.14 -1.36
C SER A 276 -8.21 10.24 -2.54
N LEU A 277 -9.11 9.32 -2.92
CA LEU A 277 -8.87 8.40 -4.02
C LEU A 277 -8.92 9.11 -5.37
N LYS A 278 -9.76 10.13 -5.52
CA LYS A 278 -9.77 10.98 -6.73
C LYS A 278 -8.45 11.72 -6.90
N GLU A 279 -7.90 12.30 -5.84
CA GLU A 279 -6.59 12.98 -5.86
C GLU A 279 -5.49 12.06 -6.37
N VAL A 280 -5.42 10.83 -5.85
CA VAL A 280 -4.38 9.86 -6.26
C VAL A 280 -4.56 9.42 -7.71
N ILE A 281 -5.79 9.27 -8.19
CA ILE A 281 -6.05 8.94 -9.60
C ILE A 281 -5.66 10.12 -10.50
N ILE A 282 -5.98 11.37 -10.12
CA ILE A 282 -5.57 12.58 -10.85
C ILE A 282 -4.04 12.63 -10.94
N GLU A 283 -3.34 12.47 -9.82
CA GLU A 283 -1.88 12.47 -9.76
C GLU A 283 -1.26 11.40 -10.67
N LEU A 284 -1.87 10.21 -10.71
CA LEU A 284 -1.43 9.13 -11.58
C LEU A 284 -1.60 9.47 -13.08
N PHE A 285 -2.72 10.10 -13.45
CA PHE A 285 -2.93 10.56 -14.83
C PHE A 285 -1.95 11.67 -15.22
N GLN A 286 -1.77 12.68 -14.36
CA GLN A 286 -0.78 13.75 -14.58
C GLN A 286 0.63 13.17 -14.78
N LEU A 287 1.01 12.22 -13.92
CA LEU A 287 2.28 11.52 -14.03
C LEU A 287 2.41 10.79 -15.38
N GLN A 288 1.39 10.03 -15.79
CA GLN A 288 1.43 9.27 -17.04
C GLN A 288 1.46 10.19 -18.26
N ILE A 289 0.69 11.26 -18.28
CA ILE A 289 0.73 12.30 -19.32
C ILE A 289 2.13 12.87 -19.47
N TYR A 290 2.77 13.26 -18.36
CA TYR A 290 4.11 13.81 -18.37
C TYR A 290 5.16 12.81 -18.84
N ILE A 291 5.07 11.54 -18.43
CA ILE A 291 6.02 10.49 -18.83
C ILE A 291 5.82 10.13 -20.31
N HIS A 292 4.58 10.05 -20.79
CA HIS A 292 4.28 9.80 -22.19
C HIS A 292 4.80 10.93 -23.07
N HIS A 293 4.53 12.19 -22.74
CA HIS A 293 4.87 13.34 -23.57
C HIS A 293 5.63 14.41 -22.74
N PRO A 294 6.92 14.19 -22.43
CA PRO A 294 7.70 15.09 -21.59
C PRO A 294 7.71 16.51 -22.16
N LYS A 295 7.42 17.51 -21.31
CA LYS A 295 7.30 18.93 -21.70
C LYS A 295 6.32 19.18 -22.87
N GLY A 296 5.32 18.31 -23.05
CA GLY A 296 4.35 18.43 -24.14
C GLY A 296 4.88 17.99 -25.50
N ALA A 297 5.96 17.21 -25.57
CA ALA A 297 6.47 16.63 -26.81
C ALA A 297 5.34 15.92 -27.60
N ARG A 298 5.27 16.15 -28.91
CA ARG A 298 4.17 15.62 -29.76
C ARG A 298 4.61 14.54 -30.73
N THR A 299 5.91 14.39 -30.93
CA THR A 299 6.46 13.44 -31.89
C THR A 299 7.52 12.57 -31.23
N GLN A 300 7.79 11.40 -31.81
CA GLN A 300 8.79 10.50 -31.25
C GLN A 300 10.20 11.12 -31.24
N GLU A 301 10.52 11.94 -32.24
CA GLU A 301 11.80 12.65 -32.35
C GLU A 301 11.98 13.68 -31.22
N THR A 302 10.89 14.33 -30.81
CA THR A 302 10.87 15.26 -29.68
C THR A 302 10.75 14.56 -28.32
N GLY A 303 10.67 13.23 -28.34
CA GLY A 303 10.66 12.39 -27.15
C GLY A 303 9.28 11.91 -26.73
N ALA A 304 8.21 12.14 -27.49
CA ALA A 304 6.89 11.57 -27.18
C ALA A 304 6.90 10.03 -27.30
N TYR A 305 6.13 9.37 -26.46
CA TYR A 305 5.87 7.93 -26.54
C TYR A 305 4.36 7.71 -26.67
N GLU A 306 3.94 7.22 -27.83
CA GLU A 306 2.53 6.96 -28.12
C GLU A 306 2.32 5.45 -28.31
N SER A 307 1.60 4.83 -27.38
CA SER A 307 1.17 3.44 -27.53
C SER A 307 -0.14 3.36 -28.29
N ARG A 308 -0.49 2.16 -28.79
CA ARG A 308 -1.77 1.92 -29.47
C ARG A 308 -3.00 2.22 -28.59
N LYS A 309 -2.85 2.21 -27.26
CA LYS A 309 -3.95 2.42 -26.30
C LYS A 309 -4.00 3.85 -25.79
N TRP A 310 -2.86 4.53 -25.69
CA TRP A 310 -2.71 5.83 -25.03
C TRP A 310 -3.74 6.86 -25.52
N ARG A 311 -3.87 6.99 -26.84
CA ARG A 311 -4.81 7.91 -27.46
C ARG A 311 -6.27 7.66 -27.05
N SER A 312 -6.70 6.40 -27.00
CA SER A 312 -8.04 6.03 -26.51
C SER A 312 -8.22 6.36 -25.02
N ILE A 313 -7.19 6.13 -24.21
CA ILE A 313 -7.20 6.46 -22.77
C ILE A 313 -7.38 7.96 -22.56
N LEU A 314 -6.62 8.79 -23.28
CA LEU A 314 -6.72 10.26 -23.21
C LEU A 314 -8.12 10.77 -23.55
N TYR A 315 -8.76 10.24 -24.60
CA TYR A 315 -10.10 10.67 -24.94
C TYR A 315 -11.15 10.28 -23.91
N ASN A 316 -11.05 9.06 -23.36
CA ASN A 316 -11.96 8.62 -22.30
C ASN A 316 -11.75 9.45 -21.02
N LEU A 317 -10.50 9.82 -20.72
CA LEU A 317 -10.18 10.75 -19.64
C LEU A 317 -10.78 12.13 -19.90
N TYR A 318 -10.61 12.69 -21.10
CA TYR A 318 -11.21 13.98 -21.48
C TYR A 318 -12.74 14.00 -21.24
N ASP A 319 -13.47 13.00 -21.75
CA ASP A 319 -14.93 12.91 -21.54
C ASP A 319 -15.27 12.82 -20.04
N LEU A 320 -14.52 12.03 -19.29
CA LEU A 320 -14.68 11.92 -17.84
C LEU A 320 -14.46 13.25 -17.12
N LEU A 321 -13.40 13.99 -17.46
CA LEU A 321 -13.08 15.29 -16.84
C LEU A 321 -14.13 16.35 -17.16
N VAL A 322 -14.58 16.42 -18.42
CA VAL A 322 -15.68 17.33 -18.82
C VAL A 322 -16.94 17.05 -18.00
N ASN A 323 -17.30 15.77 -17.83
CA ASN A 323 -18.46 15.37 -17.04
C ASN A 323 -18.29 15.73 -15.55
N GLU A 324 -17.11 15.50 -14.97
CA GLU A 324 -16.81 15.81 -13.58
C GLU A 324 -16.86 17.33 -13.33
N ILE A 325 -16.21 18.13 -14.18
CA ILE A 325 -16.22 19.61 -14.08
C ILE A 325 -17.64 20.15 -14.24
N SER A 326 -18.41 19.63 -15.20
CA SER A 326 -19.82 20.01 -15.40
C SER A 326 -20.68 19.67 -14.18
N HIS A 327 -20.44 18.51 -13.56
CA HIS A 327 -21.12 18.10 -12.34
C HIS A 327 -20.73 18.93 -11.11
N ILE A 328 -19.47 19.37 -10.99
CA ILE A 328 -19.04 20.33 -9.97
C ILE A 328 -19.74 21.68 -10.20
N GLY A 329 -19.77 22.16 -11.45
CA GLY A 329 -20.40 23.42 -11.81
C GLY A 329 -21.92 23.45 -11.57
N SER A 330 -22.62 22.35 -11.79
CA SER A 330 -24.06 22.26 -11.52
C SER A 330 -24.41 22.24 -10.02
N ARG A 331 -23.44 21.94 -9.14
CA ARG A 331 -23.61 21.92 -7.67
C ARG A 331 -23.26 23.23 -6.96
N GLY A 332 -22.78 24.25 -7.69
CA GLY A 332 -22.44 25.55 -7.12
C GLY A 332 -23.64 26.19 -6.40
N LYS A 333 -23.50 26.49 -5.11
CA LYS A 333 -24.53 27.21 -4.34
C LYS A 333 -24.53 28.68 -4.75
N TYR A 334 -25.71 29.25 -4.97
CA TYR A 334 -25.89 30.69 -5.02
C TYR A 334 -25.70 31.26 -3.61
N SER A 335 -24.51 31.77 -3.30
CA SER A 335 -24.30 32.62 -2.13
C SER A 335 -23.96 34.03 -2.59
N SER A 336 -24.89 34.96 -2.36
CA SER A 336 -24.75 36.41 -2.59
C SER A 336 -24.20 36.84 -3.96
N GLY A 337 -24.91 36.54 -5.04
CA GLY A 337 -24.69 37.18 -6.34
C GLY A 337 -23.49 36.71 -7.17
N ALA A 338 -22.65 35.80 -6.65
CA ALA A 338 -21.54 35.21 -7.41
C ALA A 338 -21.50 33.69 -7.24
N ARG A 339 -21.30 32.97 -8.35
CA ARG A 339 -21.22 31.51 -8.40
C ARG A 339 -19.78 31.08 -8.02
N ASN A 340 -19.50 30.89 -6.74
CA ASN A 340 -18.20 30.37 -6.31
C ASN A 340 -18.12 28.86 -6.55
N ILE A 341 -17.76 28.47 -7.77
CA ILE A 341 -17.42 27.08 -8.12
C ILE A 341 -15.90 26.94 -8.00
N ALA A 342 -15.41 26.46 -6.85
CA ALA A 342 -14.00 26.18 -6.66
C ALA A 342 -13.67 24.79 -7.23
N VAL A 343 -13.35 24.71 -8.52
CA VAL A 343 -12.71 23.53 -9.11
C VAL A 343 -11.28 23.45 -8.58
N LYS A 344 -10.81 22.26 -8.20
CA LYS A 344 -9.45 22.08 -7.68
C LYS A 344 -8.41 22.31 -8.78
N GLU A 345 -7.30 22.94 -8.41
CA GLU A 345 -6.22 23.35 -9.33
C GLU A 345 -5.65 22.15 -10.11
N ASN A 346 -5.36 21.04 -9.46
CA ASN A 346 -4.83 19.84 -10.11
C ASN A 346 -5.78 19.21 -11.14
N LEU A 347 -7.10 19.36 -10.96
CA LEU A 347 -8.09 18.91 -11.94
C LEU A 347 -8.09 19.82 -13.17
N ILE A 348 -7.89 21.13 -12.98
CA ILE A 348 -7.75 22.12 -14.06
C ILE A 348 -6.45 21.86 -14.83
N GLU A 349 -5.33 21.66 -14.13
CA GLU A 349 -4.03 21.33 -14.74
C GLU A 349 -4.14 20.04 -15.57
N LEU A 350 -4.72 18.98 -15.00
CA LEU A 350 -4.90 17.73 -15.72
C LEU A 350 -5.76 17.92 -16.97
N MET A 351 -6.85 18.69 -16.88
CA MET A 351 -7.69 19.00 -18.04
C MET A 351 -6.91 19.78 -19.11
N ALA A 352 -6.11 20.77 -18.72
CA ALA A 352 -5.27 21.53 -19.64
C ALA A 352 -4.25 20.63 -20.36
N ASP A 353 -3.57 19.76 -19.62
CA ASP A 353 -2.60 18.81 -20.18
C ASP A 353 -3.25 17.81 -21.15
N VAL A 354 -4.42 17.27 -20.80
CA VAL A 354 -5.20 16.39 -21.68
C VAL A 354 -5.60 17.14 -22.93
N CYS A 355 -6.12 18.36 -22.81
CA CYS A 355 -6.49 19.18 -23.96
C CYS A 355 -5.29 19.44 -24.86
N HIS A 356 -4.12 19.73 -24.31
CA HIS A 356 -2.90 19.97 -25.09
C HIS A 356 -2.49 18.78 -25.95
N GLN A 357 -2.72 17.55 -25.48
CA GLN A 357 -2.42 16.33 -26.24
C GLN A 357 -3.57 15.90 -27.19
N VAL A 358 -4.82 16.14 -26.79
CA VAL A 358 -6.02 15.74 -27.53
C VAL A 358 -6.32 16.67 -28.72
N PHE A 359 -6.18 17.98 -28.52
CA PHE A 359 -6.52 19.00 -29.51
C PHE A 359 -5.27 19.41 -30.29
N ASN A 360 -5.08 18.76 -31.44
CA ASN A 360 -4.03 19.07 -32.41
C ASN A 360 -4.66 19.58 -33.72
N GLU A 361 -3.97 20.49 -34.40
CA GLU A 361 -4.42 21.13 -35.66
C GLU A 361 -4.82 20.12 -36.76
N GLY A 362 -4.30 18.89 -36.71
CA GLY A 362 -4.54 17.85 -37.71
C GLY A 362 -5.68 16.86 -37.44
N THR A 363 -6.38 16.89 -36.29
CA THR A 363 -7.45 15.92 -35.98
C THR A 363 -8.80 16.63 -35.78
N ARG A 364 -9.74 16.47 -36.74
CA ARG A 364 -11.05 17.14 -36.73
C ARG A 364 -12.18 16.32 -36.06
N SER A 365 -12.08 15.00 -35.99
CA SER A 365 -13.05 14.15 -35.29
C SER A 365 -12.53 12.73 -35.09
N LEU A 366 -12.91 12.08 -33.99
CA LEU A 366 -12.67 10.65 -33.78
C LEU A 366 -13.93 9.93 -33.27
N GLU A 367 -14.22 8.75 -33.82
CA GLU A 367 -15.24 7.84 -33.30
C GLU A 367 -14.66 7.03 -32.14
N ILE A 368 -15.31 7.09 -30.98
CA ILE A 368 -14.92 6.31 -29.81
C ILE A 368 -16.00 5.26 -29.55
N SER A 369 -15.57 4.01 -29.43
CA SER A 369 -16.39 2.91 -28.93
C SER A 369 -16.44 2.97 -27.40
N GLN A 370 -17.61 3.31 -26.83
CA GLN A 370 -17.81 3.29 -25.38
C GLN A 370 -17.76 1.85 -24.86
N SER A 371 -16.60 1.43 -24.35
CA SER A 371 -16.38 0.06 -23.87
C SER A 371 -16.90 -0.17 -22.44
N TYR A 372 -17.40 0.87 -21.78
CA TYR A 372 -17.78 0.86 -20.36
C TYR A 372 -19.22 0.39 -20.07
N THR A 373 -19.99 -0.01 -21.10
CA THR A 373 -21.39 -0.50 -20.91
C THR A 373 -21.55 -2.01 -20.76
N THR A 374 -20.48 -2.81 -20.74
CA THR A 374 -20.64 -4.26 -20.56
C THR A 374 -20.76 -4.61 -19.07
N THR A 375 -21.99 -4.57 -18.57
CA THR A 375 -22.37 -5.29 -17.34
C THR A 375 -21.97 -6.76 -17.49
N GLN A 376 -21.33 -7.31 -16.46
CA GLN A 376 -21.04 -8.74 -16.35
C GLN A 376 -22.33 -9.56 -16.56
N ARG A 377 -22.48 -10.15 -17.74
CA ARG A 377 -23.18 -11.41 -17.93
C ARG A 377 -22.59 -12.13 -19.12
N GLU A 378 -21.86 -13.18 -18.77
CA GLU A 378 -21.64 -14.41 -19.53
C GLU A 378 -20.96 -14.31 -20.91
N PHE A 379 -19.82 -15.01 -20.99
CA PHE A 379 -19.32 -15.60 -22.24
C PHE A 379 -20.47 -16.36 -22.92
N SER A 380 -21.09 -15.72 -23.91
CA SER A 380 -21.92 -16.37 -24.91
C SER A 380 -21.81 -15.55 -26.19
N ASP A 381 -21.59 -16.24 -27.31
CA ASP A 381 -21.42 -15.68 -28.64
C ASP A 381 -22.68 -14.90 -29.06
N CYS A 382 -22.72 -13.60 -28.77
CA CYS A 382 -23.61 -12.64 -29.41
C CYS A 382 -23.03 -11.23 -29.30
N SER A 383 -22.72 -10.63 -30.44
CA SER A 383 -22.21 -9.27 -30.60
C SER A 383 -23.24 -8.23 -30.12
N ALA A 384 -23.13 -7.78 -28.88
CA ALA A 384 -23.88 -6.62 -28.40
C ALA A 384 -23.30 -5.32 -29.01
N PRO A 385 -24.14 -4.38 -29.49
CA PRO A 385 -23.67 -3.16 -30.15
C PRO A 385 -23.03 -2.19 -29.15
N CYS A 386 -21.75 -1.88 -29.36
CA CYS A 386 -21.02 -0.86 -28.63
C CYS A 386 -21.49 0.54 -29.09
N LYS A 387 -22.04 1.36 -28.19
CA LYS A 387 -22.44 2.75 -28.54
C LYS A 387 -21.20 3.53 -28.97
N LYS A 388 -21.17 3.96 -30.22
CA LYS A 388 -20.12 4.85 -30.76
C LYS A 388 -20.50 6.29 -30.50
N LYS A 389 -19.66 7.05 -29.78
CA LYS A 389 -19.81 8.50 -29.60
C LYS A 389 -18.74 9.18 -30.46
N LYS A 390 -19.17 10.09 -31.33
CA LYS A 390 -18.25 10.96 -32.09
C LYS A 390 -17.87 12.14 -31.18
N ILE A 391 -16.58 12.33 -30.95
CA ILE A 391 -16.07 13.54 -30.30
C ILE A 391 -15.53 14.46 -31.40
N GLU A 392 -16.09 15.65 -31.49
CA GLU A 392 -15.57 16.72 -32.34
C GLU A 392 -14.33 17.32 -31.68
N LEU A 393 -13.25 17.41 -32.45
CA LEU A 393 -11.94 17.81 -31.97
C LEU A 393 -11.49 18.99 -32.83
N GLY A 394 -10.98 20.04 -32.19
CA GLY A 394 -10.42 21.20 -32.87
C GLY A 394 -10.36 22.41 -31.95
N TRP A 395 -9.45 23.33 -32.25
CA TRP A 395 -9.41 24.64 -31.59
C TRP A 395 -10.76 25.36 -31.69
N ASP A 396 -11.45 25.21 -32.82
CA ASP A 396 -12.78 25.79 -33.07
C ASP A 396 -13.82 25.28 -32.07
N VAL A 397 -13.76 24.00 -31.66
CA VAL A 397 -14.70 23.43 -30.67
C VAL A 397 -14.48 24.06 -29.29
N ILE A 398 -13.22 24.18 -28.85
CA ILE A 398 -12.89 24.84 -27.58
C ILE A 398 -13.32 26.31 -27.63
N LYS A 399 -13.00 27.00 -28.73
CA LYS A 399 -13.39 28.40 -28.96
C LYS A 399 -14.90 28.58 -28.90
N ASP A 400 -15.68 27.72 -29.56
CA ASP A 400 -17.15 27.79 -29.57
C ASP A 400 -17.75 27.56 -28.17
N HIS A 401 -17.18 26.65 -27.38
CA HIS A 401 -17.60 26.42 -26.00
C HIS A 401 -17.29 27.61 -25.09
N LEU A 402 -16.12 28.26 -25.25
CA LEU A 402 -15.74 29.45 -24.50
C LEU A 402 -16.51 30.71 -24.94
N GLN A 403 -16.88 30.81 -26.22
CA GLN A 403 -17.65 31.95 -26.74
C GLN A 403 -19.11 31.89 -26.31
N LYS A 404 -19.71 30.70 -26.17
CA LYS A 404 -21.07 30.56 -25.64
C LYS A 404 -21.20 31.05 -24.19
N SER A 405 -20.14 30.99 -23.38
CA SER A 405 -20.15 31.48 -21.99
C SER A 405 -19.86 32.97 -21.85
N GLN A 406 -19.47 33.69 -22.91
CA GLN A 406 -19.32 35.16 -22.86
C GLN A 406 -20.66 35.91 -22.76
N ASN A 407 -21.79 35.27 -23.06
CA ASN A 407 -23.11 35.87 -22.83
C ASN A 407 -23.49 35.95 -21.33
N ASP A 408 -22.74 35.28 -20.44
CA ASP A 408 -22.94 35.30 -18.98
C ASP A 408 -21.96 36.24 -18.24
N PHE A 409 -21.01 36.84 -18.94
CA PHE A 409 -20.18 37.90 -18.38
C PHE A 409 -20.79 39.23 -18.81
N ASP A 410 -21.60 39.83 -17.93
CA ASP A 410 -21.88 41.26 -18.02
C ASP A 410 -20.53 41.98 -18.12
N LEU A 411 -20.26 42.50 -19.32
CA LEU A 411 -19.20 43.45 -19.59
C LEU A 411 -19.47 44.65 -18.68
N VAL A 412 -18.82 44.68 -17.52
CA VAL A 412 -18.69 45.90 -16.73
C VAL A 412 -17.80 46.86 -17.55
N PRO A 413 -18.21 48.13 -17.76
CA PRO A 413 -17.68 49.01 -18.80
C PRO A 413 -16.15 49.18 -18.85
#